data_AF-A0A9E1I3E1-F1
#
_entry.id   AF-A0A9E1I3E1-F1
#
_cell.length_a   1.000
_cell.length_b   1.000
_cell.length_c   1.000
_cell.angle_alpha   90.00
_cell.angle_beta   90.00
_cell.angle_gamma   90.00
#
_symmetry.space_group_name_H-M   'P 1'
#
loop_
_entity.id
_entity.type
_entity.pdbx_description
1 polymer ?
#
loop_
_entity_poly.entity_id
_entity_poly.type
_entity_poly.pdbx_seq_one_letter_code
_entity_poly.pdbx_strand_id
1 'polypeptide(L)'
;MKTIKSIIILTMVTIFTTTTYAAEVPRESAPCYTTNDSIIVAESLIGDILNKVQSGLGYADARAKSNVIIFNAWLNGQTCGYSYGELVDIANNSIWQYRDMYLRPDFYINNIERVQTIIAPVIEDYKSGKITYTEAEFNARIAIYQFVNPTFNPDVEFAKDTCCRDIPSVDSSLFIIARKLLLESK
;
A
#
# COMPACT_ATOMS: atom_id res chain seq x y z
N MET A 1 45.84 -28.31 -43.98
CA MET A 1 44.46 -28.63 -43.56
C MET A 1 44.22 -27.96 -42.22
N LYS A 2 43.35 -26.94 -42.16
CA LYS A 2 43.00 -26.22 -40.92
C LYS A 2 41.74 -26.87 -40.33
N THR A 3 41.86 -27.46 -39.15
CA THR A 3 40.74 -28.04 -38.39
C THR A 3 39.98 -26.94 -37.66
N ILE A 4 38.79 -26.61 -38.16
CA ILE A 4 37.85 -25.70 -37.49
C ILE A 4 37.18 -26.49 -36.36
N LYS A 5 37.43 -26.10 -35.10
CA LYS A 5 36.70 -26.62 -33.93
C LYS A 5 35.44 -25.78 -33.76
N SER A 6 34.29 -26.33 -34.14
CA SER A 6 32.98 -25.71 -33.86
C SER A 6 32.69 -25.78 -32.35
N ILE A 7 32.50 -24.61 -31.73
CA ILE A 7 32.00 -24.50 -30.36
C ILE A 7 30.49 -24.26 -30.46
N ILE A 8 29.70 -25.25 -30.04
CA ILE A 8 28.25 -25.12 -29.90
C ILE A 8 27.98 -24.58 -28.50
N ILE A 9 27.50 -23.34 -28.40
CA ILE A 9 27.04 -22.75 -27.15
C ILE A 9 25.57 -23.16 -26.96
N LEU A 10 25.32 -24.05 -26.00
CA LEU A 10 23.99 -24.45 -25.59
C LEU A 10 23.48 -23.46 -24.53
N THR A 11 22.61 -22.53 -24.93
CA THR A 11 21.97 -21.60 -24.01
C THR A 11 20.83 -22.32 -23.27
N MET A 12 21.04 -22.72 -22.02
CA MET A 12 19.95 -23.20 -21.16
C MET A 12 19.08 -22.00 -20.75
N VAL A 13 17.85 -21.94 -21.27
CA VAL A 13 16.79 -21.09 -20.74
C VAL A 13 16.18 -21.82 -19.55
N THR A 14 16.58 -21.49 -18.33
CA THR A 14 15.92 -21.93 -17.11
C THR A 14 14.62 -21.14 -16.93
N ILE A 15 13.49 -21.77 -17.25
CA ILE A 15 12.18 -21.25 -16.87
C ILE A 15 12.01 -21.57 -15.38
N PHE A 16 12.21 -20.59 -14.51
CA PHE A 16 11.82 -20.71 -13.11
C PHE A 16 10.29 -20.69 -13.05
N THR A 17 9.66 -21.82 -12.77
CA THR A 17 8.25 -21.86 -12.38
C THR A 17 8.16 -21.35 -10.94
N THR A 18 8.05 -20.03 -10.77
CA THR A 18 7.64 -19.48 -9.48
C THR A 18 6.20 -19.90 -9.25
N THR A 19 5.93 -20.58 -8.13
CA THR A 19 4.56 -20.67 -7.61
C THR A 19 4.16 -19.25 -7.24
N THR A 20 3.33 -18.61 -8.06
CA THR A 20 2.84 -17.26 -7.79
C THR A 20 1.74 -17.36 -6.75
N TYR A 21 2.07 -17.07 -5.49
CA TYR A 21 1.06 -16.82 -4.47
C TYR A 21 0.19 -15.65 -4.91
N ALA A 22 -1.11 -15.70 -4.59
CA ALA A 22 -2.00 -14.57 -4.83
C ALA A 22 -1.45 -13.33 -4.10
N ALA A 23 -1.46 -12.17 -4.77
CA ALA A 23 -0.97 -10.94 -4.14
C ALA A 23 -1.79 -10.63 -2.88
N GLU A 24 -1.07 -10.30 -1.82
CA GLU A 24 -1.64 -9.90 -0.53
C GLU A 24 -2.17 -8.46 -0.58
N VAL A 25 -3.00 -8.10 0.40
CA VAL A 25 -3.44 -6.72 0.58
C VAL A 25 -2.29 -5.96 1.27
N PRO A 26 -1.81 -4.84 0.68
CA PRO A 26 -0.85 -3.97 1.37
C PRO A 26 -1.46 -3.46 2.69
N ARG A 27 -0.84 -3.78 3.82
CA ARG A 27 -1.41 -3.47 5.16
C ARG A 27 -1.48 -1.96 5.42
N GLU A 28 -0.60 -1.20 4.78
CA GLU A 28 -0.60 0.25 4.76
C GLU A 28 -1.76 0.86 3.94
N SER A 29 -2.38 0.09 3.03
CA SER A 29 -3.56 0.51 2.28
C SER A 29 -4.87 0.33 3.05
N ALA A 30 -4.88 -0.57 4.04
CA ALA A 30 -6.11 -0.97 4.72
C ALA A 30 -6.75 0.21 5.49
N PRO A 31 -8.07 0.39 5.48
CA PRO A 31 -8.72 1.39 6.32
C PRO A 31 -8.39 1.24 7.81
N CYS A 32 -8.40 2.32 8.58
CA CYS A 32 -7.98 2.29 9.99
C CYS A 32 -8.90 1.47 10.91
N TYR A 33 -10.13 1.18 10.45
CA TYR A 33 -11.14 0.46 11.22
C TYR A 33 -11.14 -1.06 10.93
N THR A 34 -10.34 -1.55 9.99
CA THR A 34 -10.36 -2.96 9.57
C THR A 34 -9.55 -3.84 10.50
N THR A 35 -10.01 -5.08 10.71
CA THR A 35 -9.28 -6.09 11.47
C THR A 35 -8.34 -6.87 10.56
N ASN A 36 -7.34 -7.55 11.15
CA ASN A 36 -6.50 -8.47 10.38
C ASN A 36 -7.32 -9.58 9.70
N ASP A 37 -8.36 -10.07 10.38
CA ASP A 37 -9.25 -11.09 9.86
C ASP A 37 -10.05 -10.60 8.65
N SER A 38 -10.57 -9.36 8.67
CA SER A 38 -11.30 -8.83 7.50
C SER A 38 -10.38 -8.58 6.30
N ILE A 39 -9.11 -8.21 6.55
CA ILE A 39 -8.10 -8.13 5.50
C ILE A 39 -7.81 -9.51 4.92
N ILE A 40 -7.62 -10.55 5.74
CA ILE A 40 -7.38 -11.93 5.27
C ILE A 40 -8.56 -12.45 4.44
N VAL A 41 -9.80 -12.15 4.87
CA VAL A 41 -11.00 -12.50 4.08
C VAL A 41 -10.98 -11.76 2.74
N ALA A 42 -10.68 -10.46 2.71
CA ALA A 42 -10.56 -9.73 1.45
C ALA A 42 -9.46 -10.31 0.54
N GLU A 43 -8.28 -10.60 1.07
CA GLU A 43 -7.15 -11.23 0.36
C GLU A 43 -7.57 -12.52 -0.34
N SER A 44 -8.30 -13.38 0.38
CA SER A 44 -8.80 -14.65 -0.16
C SER A 44 -9.75 -14.48 -1.35
N LEU A 45 -10.45 -13.34 -1.43
CA LEU A 45 -11.42 -13.03 -2.48
C LEU A 45 -10.79 -12.33 -3.68
N ILE A 46 -9.81 -11.46 -3.45
CA ILE A 46 -9.32 -10.52 -4.47
C ILE A 46 -7.85 -10.64 -4.85
N GLY A 47 -7.06 -11.54 -4.24
CA GLY A 47 -5.63 -11.67 -4.53
C GLY A 47 -5.31 -11.91 -6.01
N ASP A 48 -6.14 -12.68 -6.73
CA ASP A 48 -6.03 -12.85 -8.19
C ASP A 48 -6.27 -11.57 -8.98
N ILE A 49 -7.12 -10.66 -8.48
CA ILE A 49 -7.33 -9.34 -9.09
C ILE A 49 -6.10 -8.47 -8.84
N LEU A 50 -5.52 -8.51 -7.64
CA LEU A 50 -4.32 -7.75 -7.30
C LEU A 50 -3.12 -8.16 -8.18
N ASN A 51 -2.92 -9.46 -8.42
CA ASN A 51 -1.93 -9.97 -9.39
C ASN A 51 -2.11 -9.36 -10.79
N LYS A 52 -3.37 -9.25 -11.24
CA LYS A 52 -3.69 -8.67 -12.55
C LYS A 52 -3.43 -7.17 -12.58
N VAL A 53 -3.70 -6.45 -11.48
CA VAL A 53 -3.40 -5.00 -11.35
C VAL A 53 -1.90 -4.76 -11.44
N GLN A 54 -1.10 -5.55 -10.72
CA GLN A 54 0.38 -5.50 -10.81
C GLN A 54 0.87 -5.78 -12.24
N SER A 55 0.11 -6.57 -13.01
CA SER A 55 0.38 -6.89 -14.42
C SER A 55 -0.26 -5.91 -15.41
N GLY A 56 -0.83 -4.78 -14.95
CA GLY A 56 -1.35 -3.70 -15.81
C GLY A 56 -2.87 -3.66 -15.99
N LEU A 57 -3.67 -4.41 -15.23
CA LEU A 57 -5.13 -4.29 -15.26
C LEU A 57 -5.56 -2.89 -14.79
N GLY A 58 -6.41 -2.24 -15.60
CA GLY A 58 -6.92 -0.89 -15.31
C GLY A 58 -7.77 -0.81 -14.04
N TYR A 59 -7.76 0.36 -13.39
CA TYR A 59 -8.44 0.60 -12.12
C TYR A 59 -9.94 0.30 -12.15
N ALA A 60 -10.64 0.81 -13.16
CA ALA A 60 -12.09 0.65 -13.29
C ALA A 60 -12.46 -0.83 -13.47
N ASP A 61 -11.72 -1.55 -14.31
CA ASP A 61 -11.94 -2.97 -14.57
C ASP A 61 -11.62 -3.83 -13.34
N ALA A 62 -10.53 -3.53 -12.64
CA ALA A 62 -10.14 -4.20 -11.41
C ALA A 62 -11.23 -4.04 -10.34
N ARG A 63 -11.70 -2.79 -10.11
CA ARG A 63 -12.80 -2.50 -9.17
C ARG A 63 -14.10 -3.20 -9.54
N ALA A 64 -14.48 -3.18 -10.82
CA ALA A 64 -15.70 -3.86 -11.26
C ALA A 64 -15.62 -5.37 -10.99
N LYS A 65 -14.48 -6.00 -11.32
CA LYS A 65 -14.27 -7.44 -11.09
C LYS A 65 -14.22 -7.79 -9.60
N SER A 66 -13.47 -7.05 -8.78
CA SER A 66 -13.40 -7.29 -7.34
C SER A 66 -14.77 -7.13 -6.68
N ASN A 67 -15.52 -6.10 -7.05
CA ASN A 67 -16.84 -5.83 -6.47
C ASN A 67 -17.84 -6.94 -6.78
N VAL A 68 -17.82 -7.51 -7.99
CA VAL A 68 -18.67 -8.66 -8.34
C VAL A 68 -18.30 -9.88 -7.50
N ILE A 69 -17.00 -10.16 -7.32
CA ILE A 69 -16.54 -11.29 -6.50
C ILE A 69 -17.00 -11.12 -5.04
N ILE A 70 -16.75 -9.96 -4.45
CA ILE A 70 -17.10 -9.68 -3.05
C ILE A 70 -18.62 -9.69 -2.86
N PHE A 71 -19.38 -9.12 -3.81
CA PHE A 71 -20.84 -9.11 -3.73
C PHE A 71 -21.41 -10.53 -3.76
N ASN A 72 -20.92 -11.38 -4.65
CA ASN A 72 -21.33 -12.77 -4.70
C ASN A 72 -20.92 -13.54 -3.44
N ALA A 73 -19.71 -13.32 -2.92
CA ALA A 73 -19.28 -13.93 -1.66
C ALA A 73 -20.19 -13.50 -0.51
N TRP A 74 -20.56 -12.22 -0.44
CA TRP A 74 -21.46 -11.69 0.57
C TRP A 74 -22.87 -12.29 0.47
N LEU A 75 -23.45 -12.33 -0.74
CA LEU A 75 -24.76 -12.95 -0.98
C LEU A 75 -24.80 -14.43 -0.57
N ASN A 76 -23.67 -15.14 -0.72
CA ASN A 76 -23.55 -16.56 -0.40
C ASN A 76 -23.06 -16.83 1.04
N GLY A 77 -22.92 -15.80 1.89
CA GLY A 77 -22.49 -15.96 3.29
C GLY A 77 -21.02 -16.35 3.45
N GLN A 78 -20.18 -16.10 2.44
CA GLN A 78 -18.76 -16.50 2.40
C GLN A 78 -17.80 -15.41 2.92
N THR A 79 -18.33 -14.33 3.50
CA THR A 79 -17.53 -13.20 4.00
C THR A 79 -17.22 -13.31 5.49
N CYS A 80 -17.44 -14.47 6.11
CA CYS A 80 -17.20 -14.68 7.55
C CYS A 80 -17.90 -13.65 8.46
N GLY A 81 -19.05 -13.13 8.03
CA GLY A 81 -19.81 -12.11 8.76
C GLY A 81 -19.39 -10.65 8.45
N TYR A 82 -18.32 -10.42 7.69
CA TYR A 82 -17.93 -9.08 7.27
C TYR A 82 -18.87 -8.52 6.20
N SER A 83 -19.07 -7.21 6.25
CA SER A 83 -19.98 -6.51 5.35
C SER A 83 -19.38 -6.38 3.94
N TYR A 84 -20.26 -6.29 2.93
CA TYR A 84 -19.84 -5.97 1.57
C TYR A 84 -19.02 -4.67 1.51
N GLY A 85 -19.47 -3.61 2.19
CA GLY A 85 -18.82 -2.30 2.18
C GLY A 85 -17.40 -2.35 2.75
N GLU A 86 -17.21 -3.02 3.88
CA GLU A 86 -15.89 -3.17 4.51
C GLU A 86 -14.88 -3.87 3.58
N LEU A 87 -15.27 -5.00 2.99
CA LEU A 87 -14.39 -5.75 2.10
C LEU A 87 -14.10 -5.00 0.79
N VAL A 88 -15.07 -4.23 0.28
CA VAL A 88 -14.89 -3.38 -0.90
C VAL A 88 -13.92 -2.23 -0.62
N ASP A 89 -13.97 -1.62 0.56
CA ASP A 89 -13.04 -0.55 0.93
C ASP A 89 -11.59 -1.08 1.00
N ILE A 90 -11.38 -2.26 1.60
CA ILE A 90 -10.07 -2.93 1.61
C ILE A 90 -9.59 -3.20 0.18
N ALA A 91 -10.45 -3.79 -0.66
CA ALA A 91 -10.10 -4.14 -2.02
C ALA A 91 -9.75 -2.92 -2.88
N ASN A 92 -10.55 -1.86 -2.78
CA ASN A 92 -10.36 -0.66 -3.58
C ASN A 92 -9.06 0.07 -3.24
N ASN A 93 -8.74 0.17 -1.95
CA ASN A 93 -7.48 0.80 -1.52
C ASN A 93 -6.27 -0.01 -1.99
N SER A 94 -6.34 -1.34 -1.90
CA SER A 94 -5.28 -2.25 -2.37
C SER A 94 -5.06 -2.14 -3.88
N ILE A 95 -6.14 -2.13 -4.65
CA ILE A 95 -6.12 -1.95 -6.11
C ILE A 95 -5.51 -0.59 -6.46
N TRP A 96 -5.90 0.48 -5.76
CA TRP A 96 -5.35 1.81 -5.99
C TRP A 96 -3.85 1.84 -5.73
N GLN A 97 -3.40 1.29 -4.60
CA GLN A 97 -1.98 1.32 -4.24
C GLN A 97 -1.13 0.50 -5.21
N TYR A 98 -1.52 -0.73 -5.55
CA TYR A 98 -0.73 -1.52 -6.51
C TYR A 98 -0.65 -0.85 -7.88
N ARG A 99 -1.75 -0.25 -8.32
CA ARG A 99 -1.73 0.53 -9.57
C ARG A 99 -0.80 1.73 -9.46
N ASP A 100 -0.82 2.45 -8.35
CA ASP A 100 0.04 3.61 -8.17
C ASP A 100 1.53 3.24 -8.17
N MET A 101 1.87 2.15 -7.46
CA MET A 101 3.24 1.60 -7.45
C MET A 101 3.67 1.10 -8.82
N TYR A 102 2.78 0.49 -9.59
CA TYR A 102 3.04 0.05 -10.96
C TYR A 102 3.26 1.24 -11.92
N LEU A 103 2.48 2.31 -11.79
CA LEU A 103 2.55 3.48 -12.67
C LEU A 103 3.69 4.45 -12.30
N ARG A 104 4.07 4.51 -11.02
CA ARG A 104 5.06 5.45 -10.48
C ARG A 104 6.13 4.74 -9.63
N PRO A 105 6.80 3.69 -10.13
CA PRO A 105 7.73 2.89 -9.32
C PRO A 105 8.89 3.72 -8.75
N ASP A 106 9.44 4.63 -9.56
CA ASP A 106 10.53 5.52 -9.15
C ASP A 106 10.13 6.46 -8.01
N PHE A 107 8.86 6.86 -7.93
CA PHE A 107 8.37 7.70 -6.83
C PHE A 107 8.53 6.98 -5.49
N TYR A 108 8.12 5.71 -5.43
CA TYR A 108 8.21 4.92 -4.20
C TYR A 108 9.67 4.63 -3.84
N ILE A 109 10.47 4.19 -4.81
CA ILE A 109 11.90 3.89 -4.60
C ILE A 109 12.64 5.11 -4.05
N ASN A 110 12.44 6.28 -4.64
CA ASN A 110 13.17 7.49 -4.26
C ASN A 110 12.69 8.14 -2.95
N ASN A 111 11.48 7.80 -2.46
CA ASN A 111 10.93 8.44 -1.27
C ASN A 111 10.94 7.57 -0.01
N ILE A 112 11.24 6.26 -0.09
CA ILE A 112 11.32 5.40 1.11
C ILE A 112 12.34 5.95 2.11
N GLU A 113 13.60 6.14 1.69
CA GLU A 113 14.68 6.63 2.59
C GLU A 113 14.42 8.06 3.06
N ARG A 114 13.86 8.90 2.20
CA ARG A 114 13.50 10.28 2.53
C ARG A 114 12.44 10.31 3.62
N VAL A 115 11.34 9.57 3.45
CA VAL A 115 10.25 9.51 4.44
C VAL A 115 10.78 8.90 5.73
N GLN A 116 11.56 7.82 5.67
CA GLN A 116 12.19 7.21 6.83
C GLN A 116 13.03 8.22 7.62
N THR A 117 13.78 9.08 6.94
CA THR A 117 14.55 10.15 7.58
C THR A 117 13.65 11.18 8.25
N ILE A 118 12.58 11.62 7.57
CA ILE A 118 11.62 12.61 8.10
C ILE A 118 10.95 12.11 9.38
N ILE A 119 10.54 10.83 9.40
CA ILE A 119 9.76 10.26 10.52
C ILE A 119 10.61 9.45 11.50
N ALA A 120 11.94 9.48 11.39
CA ALA A 120 12.83 8.69 12.25
C ALA A 120 12.56 8.88 13.76
N PRO A 121 12.36 10.13 14.28
CA PRO A 121 12.01 10.31 15.69
C PRO A 121 10.68 9.67 16.07
N VAL A 122 9.68 9.70 15.16
CA VAL A 122 8.36 9.09 15.39
C VAL A 122 8.47 7.57 15.44
N ILE A 123 9.29 6.97 14.56
CA ILE A 123 9.58 5.53 14.57
C ILE A 123 10.23 5.12 15.91
N GLU A 124 11.20 5.90 16.42
CA GLU A 124 11.87 5.62 17.69
C GLU A 124 10.90 5.67 18.89
N ASP A 125 10.09 6.72 18.96
CA ASP A 125 9.05 6.86 19.98
C ASP A 125 8.02 5.72 19.91
N TYR A 126 7.64 5.29 18.71
CA TYR A 126 6.70 4.17 18.53
C TYR A 126 7.32 2.82 18.92
N LYS A 127 8.56 2.55 18.48
CA LYS A 127 9.33 1.34 18.83
C LYS A 127 9.53 1.18 20.33
N SER A 128 9.82 2.28 21.02
CA SER A 128 10.00 2.29 22.47
C SER A 128 8.69 2.13 23.25
N GLY A 129 7.53 2.19 22.58
CA GLY A 129 6.22 2.13 23.21
C GLY A 129 5.80 3.41 23.92
N LYS A 130 6.51 4.52 23.69
CA LYS A 130 6.18 5.85 24.24
C LYS A 130 4.89 6.41 23.64
N ILE A 131 4.62 6.09 22.37
CA ILE A 131 3.40 6.48 21.67
C ILE A 131 2.69 5.25 21.09
N THR A 132 1.37 5.35 20.97
CA THR A 132 0.52 4.36 20.29
C THR A 132 0.69 4.41 18.77
N TYR A 133 0.20 3.39 18.06
CA TYR A 133 0.21 3.40 16.59
C TYR A 133 -0.59 4.58 16.01
N THR A 134 -1.73 4.92 16.61
CA THR A 134 -2.56 6.05 16.18
C THR A 134 -1.82 7.39 16.32
N GLU A 135 -1.12 7.57 17.44
CA GLU A 135 -0.26 8.76 17.63
C GLU A 135 0.92 8.77 16.66
N ALA A 136 1.53 7.61 16.39
CA ALA A 136 2.62 7.50 15.42
C ALA A 136 2.16 7.87 14.00
N GLU A 137 1.00 7.38 13.56
CA GLU A 137 0.43 7.72 12.24
C GLU A 137 0.14 9.21 12.12
N PHE A 138 -0.46 9.80 13.16
CA PHE A 138 -0.73 11.24 13.20
C PHE A 138 0.57 12.05 13.17
N ASN A 139 1.52 11.75 14.06
CA ASN A 139 2.79 12.46 14.17
C ASN A 139 3.64 12.33 12.89
N ALA A 140 3.63 11.18 12.23
CA ALA A 140 4.29 10.99 10.93
C ALA A 140 3.70 11.90 9.85
N ARG A 141 2.36 12.05 9.82
CA ARG A 141 1.67 12.98 8.91
C ARG A 141 2.08 14.43 9.17
N ILE A 142 2.13 14.84 10.44
CA ILE A 142 2.58 16.17 10.84
C ILE A 142 4.03 16.42 10.40
N ALA A 143 4.93 15.47 10.66
CA ALA A 143 6.33 15.57 10.27
C ALA A 143 6.50 15.75 8.75
N ILE A 144 5.71 15.05 7.94
CA ILE A 144 5.73 15.21 6.48
C ILE A 144 5.23 16.60 6.06
N TYR A 145 4.15 17.10 6.66
CA TYR A 145 3.68 18.47 6.38
C TYR A 145 4.73 19.51 6.77
N GLN A 146 5.34 19.37 7.94
CA GLN A 146 6.36 20.28 8.45
C GLN A 146 7.66 20.23 7.63
N PHE A 147 7.96 19.10 7.02
CA PHE A 147 9.06 18.99 6.09
C PHE A 147 8.85 19.83 4.82
N VAL A 148 7.61 19.99 4.36
CA VAL A 148 7.28 20.89 3.23
C VAL A 148 7.16 22.34 3.69
N ASN A 149 6.50 22.57 4.83
CA ASN A 149 6.36 23.89 5.43
C ASN A 149 6.70 23.84 6.93
N PRO A 150 7.91 24.25 7.34
CA PRO A 150 8.33 24.21 8.75
C PRO A 150 7.46 25.05 9.70
N THR A 151 6.65 25.98 9.18
CA THR A 151 5.74 26.80 10.00
C THR A 151 4.36 26.15 10.19
N PHE A 152 4.10 25.01 9.55
CA PHE A 152 2.83 24.29 9.68
C PHE A 152 2.58 23.88 11.14
N ASN A 153 1.47 24.38 11.69
CA ASN A 153 1.03 24.08 13.03
C ASN A 153 -0.35 23.37 12.98
N PRO A 154 -0.42 22.08 13.30
CA PRO A 154 -1.69 21.34 13.23
C PRO A 154 -2.74 21.86 14.19
N ASP A 155 -2.37 22.38 15.36
CA ASP A 155 -3.32 22.89 16.36
C ASP A 155 -4.05 24.13 15.83
N VAL A 156 -3.34 24.98 15.09
CA VAL A 156 -3.91 26.17 14.45
C VAL A 156 -4.71 25.77 13.22
N GLU A 157 -4.15 24.95 12.33
CA GLU A 157 -4.81 24.64 11.05
C GLU A 157 -6.03 23.74 11.22
N PHE A 158 -6.03 22.78 12.14
CA PHE A 158 -7.19 21.92 12.36
C PHE A 158 -8.30 22.56 13.19
N ALA A 159 -8.01 23.65 13.91
CA ALA A 159 -9.02 24.47 14.57
C ALA A 159 -9.82 25.37 13.60
N LYS A 160 -9.28 25.66 12.40
CA LYS A 160 -9.99 26.39 11.36
C LYS A 160 -11.04 25.53 10.68
N ASP A 161 -12.05 26.20 10.11
CA ASP A 161 -12.99 25.59 9.18
C ASP A 161 -12.25 24.93 8.01
N THR A 162 -12.74 23.78 7.55
CA THR A 162 -12.08 22.97 6.51
C THR A 162 -11.74 23.77 5.24
N CYS A 163 -12.58 24.74 4.87
CA CYS A 163 -12.36 25.60 3.70
C CYS A 163 -11.30 26.70 3.91
N CYS A 164 -10.86 26.94 5.15
CA CYS A 164 -9.90 27.98 5.53
C CYS A 164 -8.53 27.43 5.96
N ARG A 165 -8.34 26.10 5.94
CA ARG A 165 -7.09 25.47 6.34
C ARG A 165 -6.02 25.68 5.27
N ASP A 166 -4.83 26.06 5.72
CA ASP A 166 -3.64 26.15 4.87
C ASP A 166 -2.81 24.88 5.05
N ILE A 167 -3.31 23.77 4.48
CA ILE A 167 -2.62 22.47 4.56
C ILE A 167 -1.56 22.40 3.46
N PRO A 168 -0.28 22.11 3.79
CA PRO A 168 0.76 21.95 2.79
C PRO A 168 0.38 20.87 1.76
N SER A 169 0.60 21.18 0.48
CA SER A 169 0.35 20.23 -0.61
C SER A 169 1.39 19.12 -0.59
N VAL A 170 0.95 17.90 -0.28
CA VAL A 170 1.78 16.70 -0.15
C VAL A 170 1.14 15.57 -0.96
N ASP A 171 1.95 14.82 -1.72
CA ASP A 171 1.47 13.61 -2.40
C ASP A 171 1.07 12.54 -1.36
N SER A 172 -0.15 12.02 -1.46
CA SER A 172 -0.70 11.06 -0.50
C SER A 172 0.13 9.78 -0.40
N SER A 173 0.88 9.41 -1.43
CA SER A 173 1.74 8.23 -1.43
C SER A 173 2.88 8.35 -0.41
N LEU A 174 3.27 9.56 0.02
CA LEU A 174 4.21 9.75 1.13
C LEU A 174 3.65 9.27 2.48
N PHE A 175 2.34 9.48 2.71
CA PHE A 175 1.68 8.97 3.93
C PHE A 175 1.57 7.45 3.92
N ILE A 176 1.38 6.85 2.75
CA ILE A 176 1.37 5.39 2.59
C ILE A 176 2.75 4.80 2.90
N ILE A 177 3.82 5.41 2.38
CA ILE A 177 5.20 5.02 2.70
C ILE A 177 5.46 5.15 4.21
N ALA A 178 5.04 6.25 4.84
CA ALA A 178 5.19 6.43 6.28
C ALA A 178 4.47 5.34 7.08
N ARG A 179 3.23 5.02 6.69
CA ARG A 179 2.44 3.98 7.33
C ARG A 179 3.10 2.61 7.18
N LYS A 180 3.63 2.28 5.99
CA LYS A 180 4.40 1.06 5.77
C LYS A 180 5.59 0.97 6.72
N LEU A 181 6.40 2.02 6.80
CA LEU A 181 7.58 2.08 7.68
C LEU A 181 7.20 1.92 9.16
N LEU A 182 6.08 2.49 9.61
CA LEU A 182 5.59 2.31 10.97
C LEU A 182 5.14 0.87 11.23
N LEU A 183 4.42 0.24 10.30
CA LEU A 183 3.99 -1.15 10.43
C LEU A 183 5.19 -2.12 10.46
N GLU A 184 6.24 -1.86 9.69
CA GLU A 184 7.48 -2.64 9.66
C GLU A 184 8.41 -2.37 10.85
N SER A 185 8.11 -1.33 11.65
CA SER A 185 8.97 -0.92 12.75
C SER A 185 8.77 -1.71 14.04
N LYS A 186 7.70 -2.52 14.15
CA LYS A 186 7.36 -3.24 15.38
C LYS A 186 7.37 -4.76 15.19
#